data_AF-A0A962S9T5-F1
#
_entry.id   AF-A0A962S9T5-F1
#
_cell.length_a   1.000
_cell.length_b   1.000
_cell.length_c   1.000
_cell.angle_alpha   90.00
_cell.angle_beta   90.00
_cell.angle_gamma   90.00
#
_symmetry.space_group_name_H-M   'P 1'
#
loop_
_entity.id
_entity.type
_entity.pdbx_description
1 polymer ?
#
loop_
_entity_poly.entity_id
_entity_poly.type
_entity_poly.pdbx_seq_one_letter_code
_entity_poly.pdbx_strand_id
1 'polypeptide(L)'
;MSLAPERDAHNKNNKLMQRIYKKQKGVSFLEVLIAVVVLSVGFLATSRMQIMGMRYNQSAFFKSQASILAADIADRMRANIGGVDAGAYDSVNTDSLPSDPNCMNTGCNSQELAALDARQWGLSLGNTLPEAKGSVTRNGTMFEVEIEWDEKVSDTVETQSVIIWLNP
;
A
#
# COMPACT_ATOMS: atom_id res chain seq x y z
N MET A 1 58.60 74.80 3.85
CA MET A 1 57.54 73.92 3.31
C MET A 1 58.22 72.59 2.97
N SER A 2 58.28 71.57 3.85
CA SER A 2 57.19 70.61 4.18
C SER A 2 56.68 69.92 2.89
N LEU A 3 56.80 68.61 2.61
CA LEU A 3 57.00 67.36 3.36
C LEU A 3 57.50 66.24 2.41
N ALA A 4 57.90 65.11 3.02
CA ALA A 4 58.46 63.89 2.42
C ALA A 4 57.41 62.95 1.76
N PRO A 5 57.66 61.64 1.54
CA PRO A 5 57.91 61.03 0.22
C PRO A 5 56.87 60.02 -0.27
N GLU A 6 56.79 59.87 -1.58
CA GLU A 6 55.94 58.96 -2.35
C GLU A 6 56.56 57.54 -2.44
N ARG A 7 56.39 56.69 -1.41
CA ARG A 7 56.94 55.30 -1.40
C ARG A 7 56.02 54.18 -0.87
N ASP A 8 54.72 54.43 -0.66
CA ASP A 8 53.86 53.46 0.04
C ASP A 8 52.85 52.68 -0.82
N ALA A 9 52.73 52.98 -2.12
CA ALA A 9 51.73 52.33 -2.98
C ALA A 9 52.16 50.94 -3.50
N HIS A 10 53.46 50.68 -3.65
CA HIS A 10 53.96 49.49 -4.33
C HIS A 10 53.96 48.21 -3.47
N ASN A 11 53.87 48.33 -2.13
CA ASN A 11 53.93 47.19 -1.21
C ASN A 11 52.55 46.58 -0.88
N LYS A 12 51.45 47.31 -1.13
CA LYS A 12 50.09 46.83 -0.85
C LYS A 12 49.61 45.79 -1.85
N ASN A 13 50.01 45.91 -3.12
CA ASN A 13 49.60 44.99 -4.19
C ASN A 13 50.18 43.58 -4.01
N ASN A 14 51.39 43.46 -3.45
CA ASN A 14 52.02 42.16 -3.20
C ASN A 14 51.36 41.40 -2.04
N LYS A 15 50.87 42.13 -1.01
CA LYS A 15 50.08 41.57 0.10
C LYS A 15 48.67 41.15 -0.31
N LEU A 16 48.09 41.77 -1.33
CA LEU A 16 46.77 41.41 -1.88
C LEU A 16 46.84 40.17 -2.77
N MET A 17 47.89 40.03 -3.59
CA MET A 17 48.09 38.86 -4.47
C MET A 17 48.51 37.59 -3.73
N GLN A 18 49.18 37.69 -2.58
CA GLN A 18 49.59 36.52 -1.78
C GLN A 18 48.45 35.88 -0.97
N ARG A 19 47.29 36.53 -0.84
CA ARG A 19 46.18 36.02 -0.01
C ARG A 19 45.25 35.00 -0.70
N ILE A 20 45.44 34.72 -2.00
CA ILE A 20 44.49 33.91 -2.78
C ILE A 20 45.01 32.49 -3.09
N TYR A 21 46.28 32.17 -2.85
CA TYR A 21 46.76 30.79 -2.94
C TYR A 21 46.43 29.99 -1.67
N LYS A 22 45.14 29.66 -1.50
CA LYS A 22 44.74 28.58 -0.58
C LYS A 22 45.43 27.31 -1.09
N LYS A 23 46.31 26.71 -0.27
CA LYS A 23 46.85 25.38 -0.54
C LYS A 23 45.68 24.41 -0.65
N GLN A 24 45.38 23.93 -1.85
CA GLN A 24 44.50 22.78 -2.04
C GLN A 24 45.16 21.60 -1.31
N LYS A 25 44.51 21.12 -0.25
CA LYS A 25 44.86 19.82 0.32
C LYS A 25 44.29 18.77 -0.64
N GLY A 26 45.16 18.00 -1.28
CA GLY A 26 44.74 16.85 -2.07
C GLY A 26 44.02 15.84 -1.17
N VAL A 27 43.09 15.09 -1.75
CA VAL A 27 42.39 13.99 -1.07
C VAL A 27 43.34 12.80 -0.90
N SER A 28 43.31 12.18 0.28
CA SER A 28 44.07 10.96 0.54
C SER A 28 43.32 9.74 0.02
N PHE A 29 44.02 8.70 -0.45
CA PHE A 29 43.39 7.43 -0.82
C PHE A 29 42.56 6.82 0.34
N LEU A 30 43.01 7.03 1.59
CA LEU A 30 42.27 6.58 2.78
C LEU A 30 40.92 7.30 2.93
N GLU A 31 40.86 8.58 2.56
CA GLU A 31 39.63 9.39 2.64
C GLU A 31 38.59 8.89 1.65
N VAL A 32 39.01 8.55 0.42
CA VAL A 32 38.14 7.97 -0.60
C VAL A 32 37.64 6.58 -0.18
N LEU A 33 38.50 5.74 0.39
CA LEU A 33 38.09 4.41 0.88
C LEU A 33 37.06 4.51 2.00
N ILE A 34 37.27 5.40 2.97
CA ILE A 34 36.31 5.65 4.05
C ILE A 34 34.99 6.17 3.46
N ALA A 35 35.03 7.11 2.50
CA ALA A 35 33.84 7.65 1.87
C ALA A 35 33.02 6.56 1.14
N VAL A 36 33.68 5.66 0.40
CA VAL A 36 33.01 4.54 -0.29
C VAL A 36 32.40 3.56 0.72
N VAL A 37 33.06 3.29 1.84
CA VAL A 37 32.51 2.43 2.91
C VAL A 37 31.27 3.07 3.52
N VAL A 38 31.31 4.36 3.89
CA VAL A 38 30.16 5.06 4.46
C VAL A 38 29.00 5.13 3.47
N LEU A 39 29.28 5.43 2.20
CA LEU A 39 28.27 5.48 1.14
C LEU A 39 27.62 4.12 0.90
N SER A 40 28.41 3.04 0.86
CA SER A 40 27.87 1.70 0.61
C SER A 40 26.93 1.25 1.74
N VAL A 41 27.28 1.51 3.00
CA VAL A 41 26.40 1.26 4.16
C VAL A 41 25.12 2.09 4.07
N GLY A 42 25.23 3.37 3.69
CA GLY A 42 24.07 4.24 3.47
C GLY A 42 23.12 3.70 2.40
N PHE A 43 23.66 3.22 1.28
CA PHE A 43 22.85 2.70 0.18
C PHE A 43 22.12 1.41 0.55
N LEU A 44 22.78 0.49 1.27
CA LEU A 44 22.17 -0.73 1.82
C LEU A 44 20.99 -0.40 2.75
N ALA A 45 21.14 0.61 3.62
CA ALA A 45 20.06 1.05 4.49
C ALA A 45 18.85 1.59 3.70
N THR A 46 19.09 2.42 2.68
CA THR A 46 17.99 2.95 1.83
C THR A 46 17.30 1.87 1.00
N SER A 47 18.04 0.89 0.48
CA SER A 47 17.48 -0.21 -0.29
C SER A 47 16.49 -1.03 0.56
N ARG A 48 16.84 -1.33 1.81
CA ARG A 48 15.93 -1.99 2.75
C ARG A 48 14.65 -1.17 2.98
N MET A 49 14.79 0.15 3.17
CA MET A 49 13.62 1.02 3.37
C MET A 49 12.73 1.07 2.12
N GLN A 50 13.30 1.09 0.91
CA GLN A 50 12.53 1.05 -0.34
C GLN A 50 11.74 -0.25 -0.47
N ILE A 51 12.35 -1.40 -0.18
CA ILE A 51 11.67 -2.71 -0.19
C ILE A 51 10.51 -2.69 0.80
N MET A 52 10.74 -2.25 2.04
CA MET A 52 9.67 -2.16 3.04
C MET A 52 8.56 -1.21 2.61
N GLY A 53 8.90 -0.06 2.02
CA GLY A 53 7.94 0.90 1.50
C GLY A 53 7.03 0.30 0.41
N MET A 54 7.60 -0.46 -0.53
CA MET A 54 6.79 -1.17 -1.54
C MET A 54 5.84 -2.18 -0.90
N ARG A 55 6.31 -2.92 0.10
CA ARG A 55 5.47 -3.89 0.82
C ARG A 55 4.31 -3.24 1.55
N TYR A 56 4.55 -2.13 2.25
CA TYR A 56 3.49 -1.38 2.91
C TYR A 56 2.46 -0.83 1.91
N ASN A 57 2.91 -0.33 0.76
CA ASN A 57 2.00 0.11 -0.29
C ASN A 57 1.15 -1.04 -0.84
N GLN A 58 1.73 -2.21 -1.04
CA GLN A 58 1.00 -3.39 -1.50
C GLN A 58 -0.05 -3.84 -0.47
N SER A 59 0.31 -3.92 0.81
CA SER A 59 -0.65 -4.26 1.87
C SER A 59 -1.78 -3.23 1.97
N ALA A 60 -1.45 -1.93 1.91
CA ALA A 60 -2.46 -0.87 1.90
C ALA A 60 -3.38 -0.95 0.68
N PHE A 61 -2.82 -1.30 -0.49
CA PHE A 61 -3.61 -1.55 -1.70
C PHE A 61 -4.58 -2.72 -1.50
N PHE A 62 -4.13 -3.86 -0.98
CA PHE A 62 -5.02 -4.99 -0.70
C PHE A 62 -6.11 -4.66 0.31
N LYS A 63 -5.79 -3.94 1.39
CA LYS A 63 -6.79 -3.44 2.36
C LYS A 63 -7.83 -2.53 1.70
N SER A 64 -7.40 -1.67 0.78
CA SER A 64 -8.32 -0.82 0.02
C SER A 64 -9.23 -1.64 -0.90
N GLN A 65 -8.68 -2.62 -1.62
CA GLN A 65 -9.46 -3.50 -2.49
C GLN A 65 -10.46 -4.35 -1.70
N ALA A 66 -10.05 -4.92 -0.56
CA ALA A 66 -10.94 -5.64 0.34
C ALA A 66 -12.09 -4.75 0.82
N SER A 67 -11.81 -3.50 1.21
CA SER A 67 -12.84 -2.55 1.64
C SER A 67 -13.84 -2.22 0.53
N ILE A 68 -13.37 -2.08 -0.71
CA ILE A 68 -14.24 -1.87 -1.88
C ILE A 68 -15.11 -3.10 -2.15
N LEU A 69 -14.54 -4.30 -2.07
CA LEU A 69 -15.29 -5.55 -2.26
C LEU A 69 -16.29 -5.82 -1.12
N ALA A 70 -15.99 -5.38 0.10
CA ALA A 70 -16.93 -5.44 1.22
C ALA A 70 -18.12 -4.49 0.98
N ALA A 71 -17.86 -3.30 0.45
CA ALA A 71 -18.92 -2.38 0.04
C ALA A 71 -19.73 -2.91 -1.15
N ASP A 72 -19.10 -3.60 -2.11
CA ASP A 72 -19.79 -4.21 -3.26
C ASP A 72 -20.87 -5.21 -2.82
N ILE A 73 -20.56 -6.13 -1.90
CA ILE A 73 -21.57 -7.08 -1.39
C ILE A 73 -22.64 -6.36 -0.57
N ALA A 74 -22.29 -5.29 0.15
CA ALA A 74 -23.26 -4.47 0.86
C ALA A 74 -24.27 -3.83 -0.11
N ASP A 75 -23.81 -3.28 -1.22
CA ASP A 75 -24.66 -2.65 -2.22
C ASP A 75 -25.54 -3.67 -2.96
N ARG A 76 -25.03 -4.88 -3.20
CA ARG A 76 -25.83 -6.00 -3.72
C ARG A 76 -26.96 -6.41 -2.78
N MET A 77 -26.68 -6.53 -1.48
CA MET A 77 -27.71 -6.81 -0.47
C MET A 77 -28.78 -5.72 -0.45
N ARG A 78 -28.40 -4.44 -0.54
CA ARG A 78 -29.34 -3.31 -0.65
C ARG A 78 -30.18 -3.34 -1.92
N ALA A 79 -29.62 -3.80 -3.03
CA ALA A 79 -30.35 -3.96 -4.29
C ALA A 79 -31.37 -5.11 -4.23
N ASN A 80 -31.16 -6.09 -3.34
CA ASN A 80 -31.99 -7.29 -3.19
C ASN A 80 -32.54 -7.44 -1.76
N ILE A 81 -33.28 -6.42 -1.28
CA ILE A 81 -33.93 -6.45 0.05
C ILE A 81 -34.82 -7.69 0.21
N GLY A 82 -35.51 -8.12 -0.85
CA GLY A 82 -36.32 -9.34 -0.80
C GLY A 82 -35.52 -10.60 -0.46
N GLY A 83 -34.25 -10.67 -0.87
CA GLY A 83 -33.33 -11.74 -0.50
C GLY A 83 -32.83 -11.62 0.94
N VAL A 84 -32.58 -10.38 1.40
CA VAL A 84 -32.19 -10.07 2.79
C VAL A 84 -33.31 -10.46 3.78
N ASP A 85 -34.56 -10.14 3.46
CA ASP A 85 -35.72 -10.47 4.27
C ASP A 85 -36.03 -11.98 4.26
N ALA A 86 -35.72 -12.64 3.14
CA ALA A 86 -35.84 -14.10 3.00
C ALA A 86 -34.68 -14.88 3.65
N GLY A 87 -33.70 -14.19 4.24
CA GLY A 87 -32.54 -14.79 4.90
C GLY A 87 -31.48 -15.37 3.94
N ALA A 88 -31.52 -15.02 2.66
CA ALA A 88 -30.63 -15.58 1.63
C ALA A 88 -29.17 -15.12 1.78
N TYR A 89 -28.93 -14.03 2.52
CA TYR A 89 -27.58 -13.51 2.82
C TYR A 89 -27.12 -13.79 4.26
N ASP A 90 -27.91 -14.54 5.06
CA ASP A 90 -27.65 -14.68 6.50
C ASP A 90 -26.38 -15.49 6.83
N SER A 91 -25.92 -16.31 5.88
CA SER A 91 -24.73 -17.17 6.02
C SER A 91 -24.07 -17.40 4.66
N VAL A 92 -23.50 -16.35 4.07
CA VAL A 92 -22.69 -16.46 2.85
C VAL A 92 -21.26 -16.85 3.22
N ASN A 93 -20.68 -17.83 2.53
CA ASN A 93 -19.26 -18.15 2.61
C ASN A 93 -18.73 -18.47 1.20
N THR A 94 -17.62 -17.86 0.82
CA THR A 94 -17.01 -18.04 -0.51
C THR A 94 -15.97 -19.17 -0.59
N ASP A 95 -15.69 -19.89 0.51
CA ASP A 95 -14.89 -21.12 0.53
C ASP A 95 -15.44 -22.16 -0.45
N SER A 96 -16.76 -22.21 -0.57
CA SER A 96 -17.48 -22.96 -1.57
C SER A 96 -18.42 -22.04 -2.33
N LEU A 97 -18.04 -21.66 -3.54
CA LEU A 97 -18.88 -20.81 -4.39
C LEU A 97 -20.22 -21.51 -4.71
N PRO A 98 -21.36 -20.80 -4.56
CA PRO A 98 -22.64 -21.31 -5.03
C PRO A 98 -22.62 -21.67 -6.53
N SER A 99 -23.44 -22.65 -6.91
CA SER A 99 -23.69 -22.98 -8.31
C SER A 99 -24.32 -21.80 -9.04
N ASP A 100 -24.00 -21.65 -10.33
CA ASP A 100 -24.59 -20.59 -11.15
C ASP A 100 -26.09 -20.83 -11.36
N PRO A 101 -26.98 -19.94 -10.87
CA PRO A 101 -28.43 -20.05 -11.08
C PRO A 101 -28.87 -19.68 -12.51
N ASN A 102 -27.94 -19.26 -13.38
CA ASN A 102 -28.22 -18.93 -14.79
C ASN A 102 -29.23 -17.78 -14.98
N CYS A 103 -29.21 -16.79 -14.07
CA CYS A 103 -30.15 -15.66 -14.05
C CYS A 103 -30.27 -14.91 -15.38
N MET A 104 -29.21 -14.91 -16.18
CA MET A 104 -29.18 -14.22 -17.48
C MET A 104 -30.12 -14.85 -18.52
N ASN A 105 -30.42 -16.15 -18.40
CA ASN A 105 -31.24 -16.87 -19.38
C ASN A 105 -32.65 -17.17 -18.86
N THR A 106 -32.77 -17.52 -17.57
CA THR A 106 -34.06 -17.94 -16.98
C THR A 106 -34.75 -16.85 -16.17
N GLY A 107 -34.06 -15.74 -15.90
CA GLY A 107 -34.42 -14.85 -14.80
C GLY A 107 -34.14 -15.51 -13.44
N CYS A 108 -34.14 -14.70 -12.38
CA CYS A 108 -33.94 -15.17 -11.01
C CYS A 108 -34.94 -14.52 -10.05
N ASN A 109 -35.40 -15.30 -9.09
CA ASN A 109 -36.06 -14.76 -7.90
C ASN A 109 -35.02 -14.20 -6.91
N SER A 110 -35.47 -13.55 -5.83
CA SER A 110 -34.58 -12.92 -4.85
C SER A 110 -33.60 -13.88 -4.16
N GLN A 111 -33.92 -15.16 -4.00
CA GLN A 111 -33.01 -16.14 -3.41
C GLN A 111 -31.94 -16.57 -4.41
N GLU A 112 -32.33 -16.81 -5.67
CA GLU A 112 -31.40 -17.16 -6.74
C GLU A 112 -30.47 -15.98 -7.06
N LEU A 113 -30.98 -14.75 -7.01
CA LEU A 113 -30.17 -13.54 -7.18
C LEU A 113 -29.11 -13.41 -6.07
N ALA A 114 -29.45 -13.74 -4.83
CA ALA A 114 -28.48 -13.76 -3.73
C ALA A 114 -27.39 -14.82 -3.93
N ALA A 115 -27.73 -16.00 -4.45
CA ALA A 115 -26.74 -17.02 -4.80
C ALA A 115 -25.80 -16.55 -5.93
N LEU A 116 -26.34 -15.84 -6.93
CA LEU A 116 -25.53 -15.22 -7.97
C LEU A 116 -24.59 -14.14 -7.40
N ASP A 117 -25.09 -13.27 -6.53
CA ASP A 117 -24.29 -12.22 -5.89
C ASP A 117 -23.15 -12.80 -5.07
N ALA A 118 -23.42 -13.79 -4.21
CA ALA A 118 -22.41 -14.48 -3.43
C ALA A 118 -21.34 -15.14 -4.31
N ARG A 119 -21.76 -15.77 -5.42
CA ARG A 119 -20.85 -16.36 -6.42
C ARG A 119 -19.98 -15.30 -7.09
N GLN A 120 -20.58 -14.22 -7.60
CA GLN A 120 -19.85 -13.16 -8.30
C GLN A 120 -18.88 -12.43 -7.36
N TRP A 121 -19.31 -12.19 -6.12
CA TRP A 121 -18.48 -11.61 -5.09
C TRP A 121 -17.28 -12.51 -4.75
N GLY A 122 -17.51 -13.80 -4.53
CA GLY A 122 -16.43 -14.76 -4.29
C GLY A 122 -15.44 -14.90 -5.46
N LEU A 123 -15.92 -14.88 -6.71
CA LEU A 123 -15.05 -14.82 -7.89
C LEU A 123 -14.23 -13.52 -7.93
N SER A 124 -14.85 -12.39 -7.57
CA SER A 124 -14.17 -11.09 -7.56
C SER A 124 -13.08 -11.03 -6.47
N LEU A 125 -13.34 -11.63 -5.31
CA LEU A 125 -12.35 -11.80 -4.23
C LEU A 125 -11.13 -12.59 -4.73
N GLY A 126 -11.35 -13.80 -5.27
CA GLY A 126 -10.26 -14.67 -5.74
C GLY A 126 -9.46 -14.10 -6.92
N ASN A 127 -10.04 -13.20 -7.71
CA ASN A 127 -9.34 -12.52 -8.81
C ASN A 127 -8.56 -11.27 -8.37
N THR A 128 -8.92 -10.67 -7.23
CA THR A 128 -8.37 -9.37 -6.79
C THR A 128 -7.34 -9.52 -5.67
N LEU A 129 -7.58 -10.47 -4.77
CA LEU A 129 -6.81 -10.64 -3.54
C LEU A 129 -6.23 -12.07 -3.49
N PRO A 130 -5.01 -12.25 -2.96
CA PRO A 130 -4.36 -13.55 -2.86
C PRO A 130 -5.06 -14.45 -1.84
N GLU A 131 -5.46 -15.66 -2.27
CA GLU A 131 -6.12 -16.68 -1.42
C GLU A 131 -7.31 -16.11 -0.61
N ALA A 132 -8.05 -15.17 -1.20
CA ALA A 132 -9.05 -14.42 -0.45
C ALA A 132 -10.36 -15.18 -0.26
N LYS A 133 -10.95 -14.95 0.90
CA LYS A 133 -12.21 -15.54 1.36
C LYS A 133 -13.09 -14.45 1.93
N GLY A 134 -14.39 -14.60 1.73
CA GLY A 134 -15.40 -13.68 2.22
C GLY A 134 -16.49 -14.44 2.95
N SER A 135 -16.95 -13.89 4.07
CA SER A 135 -18.12 -14.36 4.77
C SER A 135 -19.10 -13.21 5.04
N VAL A 136 -20.39 -13.53 5.03
CA VAL A 136 -21.46 -12.63 5.47
C VAL A 136 -22.30 -13.36 6.49
N THR A 137 -22.45 -12.77 7.67
CA THR A 137 -23.26 -13.34 8.75
C THR A 137 -24.25 -12.31 9.26
N ARG A 138 -25.52 -12.71 9.42
CA ARG A 138 -26.55 -11.85 10.04
C ARG A 138 -26.43 -11.88 11.57
N ASN A 139 -26.34 -10.71 12.18
CA ASN A 139 -26.39 -10.49 13.63
C ASN A 139 -27.58 -9.57 13.99
N GLY A 140 -28.75 -10.18 14.13
CA GLY A 140 -30.01 -9.47 14.36
C GLY A 140 -30.44 -8.66 13.13
N THR A 141 -30.38 -7.33 13.23
CA THR A 141 -30.68 -6.41 12.12
C THR A 141 -29.43 -5.96 11.37
N MET A 142 -28.23 -6.27 11.87
CA MET A 142 -26.98 -5.92 11.19
C MET A 142 -26.40 -7.15 10.49
N PHE A 143 -25.60 -6.89 9.47
CA PHE A 143 -24.79 -7.89 8.78
C PHE A 143 -23.32 -7.59 9.04
N GLU A 144 -22.59 -8.63 9.38
CA GLU A 144 -21.13 -8.65 9.47
C GLU A 144 -20.59 -9.18 8.15
N VAL A 145 -19.76 -8.38 7.48
CA VAL A 145 -19.02 -8.82 6.29
C VAL A 145 -17.56 -8.87 6.66
N GLU A 146 -16.98 -10.06 6.57
CA GLU A 146 -15.57 -10.30 6.80
C GLU A 146 -14.91 -10.75 5.50
N ILE A 147 -13.78 -10.14 5.17
CA ILE A 147 -12.92 -10.56 4.06
C ILE A 147 -11.55 -10.84 4.64
N GLU A 148 -11.03 -12.04 4.35
CA GLU A 148 -9.71 -12.50 4.73
C GLU A 148 -8.86 -12.74 3.48
N TRP A 149 -7.56 -12.47 3.55
CA TRP A 149 -6.60 -12.80 2.50
C TRP A 149 -5.21 -13.02 3.07
N ASP A 150 -4.37 -13.72 2.32
CA ASP A 150 -3.03 -14.11 2.75
C ASP A 150 -1.94 -13.24 2.12
N GLU A 151 -1.16 -12.55 2.96
CA GLU A 151 0.01 -11.79 2.53
C GLU A 151 1.30 -12.58 2.79
N LYS A 152 2.16 -12.71 1.77
CA LYS A 152 3.48 -13.33 1.93
C LYS A 152 4.48 -12.34 2.54
N VAL A 153 5.00 -12.68 3.71
CA VAL A 153 6.00 -11.91 4.46
C VAL A 153 7.29 -12.72 4.55
N SER A 154 8.19 -12.52 3.58
CA SER A 154 9.42 -13.32 3.47
C SER A 154 9.08 -14.82 3.33
N ASP A 155 9.23 -15.60 4.40
CA ASP A 155 8.97 -17.04 4.44
C ASP A 155 7.70 -17.40 5.23
N THR A 156 6.97 -16.41 5.75
CA THR A 156 5.72 -16.60 6.49
C THR A 156 4.53 -16.09 5.70
N VAL A 157 3.38 -16.73 5.89
CA VAL A 157 2.09 -16.22 5.40
C VAL A 157 1.40 -15.55 6.59
N GLU A 158 1.01 -14.29 6.41
CA GLU A 158 0.22 -13.55 7.37
C GLU A 158 -1.19 -13.36 6.81
N THR A 159 -2.18 -13.96 7.46
CA THR A 159 -3.60 -13.73 7.15
C THR A 159 -3.99 -12.36 7.67
N GLN A 160 -4.52 -11.52 6.78
CA GLN A 160 -5.09 -10.22 7.08
C GLN A 160 -6.60 -10.30 6.91
N SER A 161 -7.34 -9.49 7.67
CA SER A 161 -8.80 -9.39 7.51
C SER A 161 -9.29 -7.94 7.58
N VAL A 162 -10.45 -7.71 6.97
CA VAL A 162 -11.25 -6.49 7.09
C VAL A 162 -12.67 -6.92 7.43
N ILE A 163 -13.21 -6.32 8.49
CA ILE A 163 -14.58 -6.55 8.95
C ILE A 163 -15.34 -5.23 8.86
N ILE A 164 -16.51 -5.25 8.22
CA ILE A 164 -17.45 -4.13 8.22
C ILE A 164 -18.81 -4.59 8.75
N TRP A 165 -19.47 -3.68 9.46
CA TRP A 165 -20.83 -3.87 9.95
C TRP A 165 -21.75 -2.97 9.15
N LEU A 166 -22.83 -3.53 8.64
CA LEU A 166 -23.77 -2.79 7.82
C LEU A 166 -25.22 -3.19 8.11
N ASN A 167 -26.09 -2.20 7.99
CA ASN A 167 -27.53 -2.39 7.99
C ASN A 167 -27.99 -2.11 6.55
N PRO A 168 -28.33 -3.14 5.76
CA PRO A 168 -28.77 -2.98 4.39
C PRO A 168 -30.14 -2.28 4.31
#